data_AF-A0A9P5NVI3-F1
#
_entry.id   AF-A0A9P5NVI3-F1
#
_cell.length_a   1.000
_cell.length_b   1.000
_cell.length_c   1.000
_cell.angle_alpha   90.00
_cell.angle_beta   90.00
_cell.angle_gamma   90.00
#
_symmetry.space_group_name_H-M   'P 1'
#
loop_
_entity.id
_entity.type
_entity.pdbx_description
1 polymer ?
#
loop_
_entity_poly.entity_id
_entity_poly.type
_entity_poly.pdbx_seq_one_letter_code
_entity_poly.pdbx_strand_id
1 'polypeptide(L)'
;MSIKRPFHIPLRFLSKAKVATVLQHPSVSFVNNLFVIEVSEKLIKFTNQALTVMSTLKLGIAFYAQQDRRGRPRSPHWALVAHRTNYAAPDVQVFQARFRADTQWVLAHRTVPLLSNASSLMGVIHIADVNISPGVLDSFVRSFPASKNDDDPSGNIVWDCSNWVIRVLHYLTNQNVLSLPWRINDFYQNI
;
A
#
# COMPACT_ATOMS: atom_id res chain seq x y z
N MET A 1 32.26 -23.86 8.08
CA MET A 1 32.17 -24.21 6.66
C MET A 1 30.73 -23.93 6.22
N SER A 2 30.47 -22.79 5.58
CA SER A 2 29.10 -22.30 5.29
C SER A 2 28.88 -22.35 3.78
N ILE A 3 27.97 -23.22 3.35
CA ILE A 3 27.60 -23.39 1.95
C ILE A 3 26.51 -22.35 1.64
N LYS A 4 26.89 -21.30 0.90
CA LYS A 4 25.93 -20.40 0.26
C LYS A 4 25.25 -21.17 -0.87
N ARG A 5 23.92 -21.32 -0.82
CA ARG A 5 23.14 -21.69 -2.00
C ARG A 5 22.49 -20.43 -2.59
N PRO A 6 22.50 -20.26 -3.92
CA PRO A 6 21.82 -19.16 -4.58
C PRO A 6 20.32 -19.46 -4.68
N PHE A 7 19.48 -18.48 -4.37
CA PHE A 7 18.06 -18.54 -4.65
C PHE A 7 17.85 -18.26 -6.14
N HIS A 8 17.34 -19.26 -6.85
CA HIS A 8 16.89 -19.18 -8.24
C HIS A 8 15.37 -19.01 -8.21
N ILE A 9 14.86 -17.89 -8.73
CA ILE A 9 13.42 -17.70 -8.95
C ILE A 9 13.11 -18.12 -10.39
N PRO A 10 12.24 -19.12 -10.63
CA PRO A 10 11.82 -19.48 -11.97
C PRO A 10 10.81 -18.45 -12.48
N LEU A 11 11.14 -17.84 -13.61
CA LEU A 11 10.31 -16.91 -14.37
C LEU A 11 9.48 -17.71 -15.38
N ARG A 12 8.28 -18.17 -15.03
CA ARG A 12 7.26 -18.58 -16.03
C ARG A 12 5.81 -18.42 -15.56
N PHE A 13 5.01 -18.02 -16.56
CA PHE A 13 3.58 -18.24 -16.77
C PHE A 13 2.66 -17.01 -16.66
N LEU A 14 2.74 -16.18 -17.71
CA LEU A 14 1.57 -15.54 -18.30
C LEU A 14 0.80 -16.59 -19.11
N SER A 15 -0.47 -16.87 -18.76
CA SER A 15 -1.54 -16.99 -19.76
C SER A 15 -2.91 -17.16 -19.08
N LYS A 16 -3.91 -16.53 -19.69
CA LYS A 16 -5.35 -16.86 -19.67
C LYS A 16 -6.19 -16.25 -18.53
N ALA A 17 -6.91 -15.19 -18.88
CA ALA A 17 -8.33 -15.12 -18.56
C ALA A 17 -9.10 -15.00 -19.87
N LYS A 18 -10.08 -15.89 -20.02
CA LYS A 18 -10.82 -16.23 -21.22
C LYS A 18 -12.18 -15.56 -21.16
N VAL A 19 -12.64 -15.10 -22.32
CA VAL A 19 -13.98 -14.60 -22.61
C VAL A 19 -15.07 -15.56 -22.12
N ALA A 20 -16.11 -15.01 -21.50
CA ALA A 20 -17.38 -15.71 -21.29
C ALA A 20 -18.50 -14.91 -21.98
N THR A 21 -18.82 -15.34 -23.20
CA THR A 21 -20.13 -15.15 -23.84
C THR A 21 -20.88 -16.46 -23.65
N VAL A 22 -22.09 -16.44 -23.10
CA VAL A 22 -23.05 -17.53 -23.31
C VAL A 22 -24.45 -16.98 -23.61
N LEU A 23 -25.06 -17.70 -24.53
CA LEU A 23 -26.22 -17.46 -25.38
C LEU A 23 -27.59 -17.52 -24.67
N GLN A 24 -28.55 -16.92 -25.38
CA GLN A 24 -30.00 -16.84 -25.17
C GLN A 24 -30.72 -18.20 -25.18
N HIS A 25 -31.92 -18.29 -24.56
CA HIS A 25 -33.23 -18.60 -25.20
C HIS A 25 -34.40 -18.59 -24.16
N PRO A 26 -35.69 -18.66 -24.55
CA PRO A 26 -36.52 -17.64 -25.21
C PRO A 26 -37.73 -17.19 -24.34
N SER A 27 -38.60 -16.38 -24.95
CA SER A 27 -40.00 -16.08 -24.58
C SER A 27 -40.25 -14.90 -23.65
N VAL A 28 -40.15 -13.68 -24.21
CA VAL A 28 -41.21 -12.65 -24.08
C VAL A 28 -41.19 -11.80 -25.36
N SER A 29 -42.33 -11.70 -26.03
CA SER A 29 -42.57 -10.84 -27.19
C SER A 29 -43.34 -9.58 -26.77
N PHE A 30 -43.09 -8.48 -27.50
CA PHE A 30 -43.74 -7.16 -27.46
C PHE A 30 -43.46 -6.35 -26.17
N VAL A 31 -42.99 -5.10 -26.20
CA VAL A 31 -43.35 -3.94 -27.03
C VAL A 31 -42.10 -3.05 -27.16
N ASN A 32 -41.91 -2.38 -28.31
CA ASN A 32 -40.95 -1.29 -28.47
C ASN A 32 -41.34 -0.10 -27.58
N ASN A 33 -40.99 -0.15 -26.30
CA ASN A 33 -40.93 1.03 -25.45
C ASN A 33 -39.48 1.52 -25.49
N LEU A 34 -39.25 2.52 -26.34
CA LEU A 34 -38.13 3.43 -26.22
C LEU A 34 -38.22 4.07 -24.82
N PHE A 35 -37.58 3.46 -23.83
CA PHE A 35 -37.35 4.10 -22.54
C PHE A 35 -36.35 5.23 -22.77
N VAL A 36 -36.87 6.41 -23.09
CA VAL A 36 -36.15 7.65 -22.87
C VAL A 36 -36.04 7.79 -21.36
N ILE A 37 -34.94 7.29 -20.80
CA ILE A 37 -34.57 7.63 -19.43
C ILE A 37 -34.27 9.12 -19.48
N GLU A 38 -35.23 9.93 -19.04
CA GLU A 38 -35.03 11.36 -18.83
C GLU A 38 -34.08 11.48 -17.63
N VAL A 39 -32.79 11.37 -17.92
CA VAL A 39 -31.74 11.54 -16.93
C VAL A 39 -31.80 12.99 -16.50
N SER A 40 -32.46 13.24 -15.37
CA SER A 40 -32.54 14.56 -14.75
C SER A 40 -31.15 15.19 -14.70
N GLU A 41 -31.02 16.45 -15.10
CA GLU A 41 -29.77 17.19 -14.99
C GLU A 41 -29.20 17.18 -13.56
N LYS A 42 -30.05 16.96 -12.53
CA LYS A 42 -29.61 16.75 -11.15
C LYS A 42 -28.89 15.42 -10.96
N LEU A 43 -29.30 14.36 -11.65
CA LEU A 43 -28.61 13.06 -11.61
C LEU A 43 -27.25 13.13 -12.32
N ILE A 44 -27.16 13.91 -13.41
CA ILE A 44 -25.89 14.19 -14.12
C ILE A 44 -24.95 15.04 -13.26
N LYS A 45 -25.47 16.03 -12.53
CA LYS A 45 -24.68 16.81 -11.57
C LYS A 45 -24.22 15.96 -10.38
N PHE A 46 -25.04 15.03 -9.90
CA PHE A 46 -24.66 14.07 -8.85
C PHE A 46 -23.61 13.06 -9.32
N THR A 47 -23.72 12.55 -10.56
CA THR A 47 -22.71 11.62 -11.13
C THR A 47 -21.42 12.32 -11.54
N ASN A 48 -21.47 13.58 -11.96
CA ASN A 48 -20.26 14.37 -12.26
C ASN A 48 -19.56 14.93 -11.01
N GLN A 49 -20.23 14.99 -9.85
CA GLN A 49 -19.55 15.14 -8.55
C GLN A 49 -19.04 13.80 -8.00
N ALA A 50 -19.68 12.67 -8.31
CA ALA A 50 -19.20 11.33 -7.94
C ALA A 50 -18.04 10.81 -8.82
N LEU A 51 -17.85 11.37 -10.01
CA LEU A 51 -16.59 11.36 -10.77
C LEU A 51 -15.66 12.47 -10.27
N THR A 52 -15.60 12.68 -8.94
CA THR A 52 -14.38 13.23 -8.35
C THR A 52 -13.29 12.29 -8.83
N VAL A 53 -12.38 12.77 -9.68
CA VAL A 53 -11.18 12.03 -10.10
C VAL A 53 -10.52 11.61 -8.81
N MET A 54 -10.79 10.38 -8.42
CA MET A 54 -10.51 9.91 -7.09
C MET A 54 -8.98 9.78 -7.12
N SER A 55 -8.32 10.72 -6.43
CA SER A 55 -6.94 11.07 -6.77
C SER A 55 -6.06 9.86 -6.49
N THR A 56 -5.55 9.24 -7.55
CA THR A 56 -4.69 8.08 -7.41
C THR A 56 -3.45 8.48 -6.63
N LEU A 57 -3.16 7.76 -5.55
CA LEU A 57 -2.03 8.00 -4.67
C LEU A 57 -1.03 6.87 -4.87
N LYS A 58 0.22 7.22 -5.18
CA LYS A 58 1.31 6.24 -5.25
C LYS A 58 1.72 5.88 -3.83
N LEU A 59 1.69 4.61 -3.50
CA LEU A 59 2.09 4.07 -2.20
C LEU A 59 3.39 3.27 -2.33
N GLY A 60 4.34 3.50 -1.44
CA GLY A 60 5.66 2.88 -1.46
C GLY A 60 6.23 2.62 -0.07
N ILE A 61 7.33 1.87 -0.01
CA ILE A 61 8.17 1.71 1.18
C ILE A 61 9.51 2.38 0.90
N ALA A 62 9.84 3.42 1.67
CA ALA A 62 11.18 4.00 1.68
C ALA A 62 12.07 3.26 2.66
N PHE A 63 13.30 2.99 2.23
CA PHE A 63 14.33 2.33 3.04
C PHE A 63 15.43 3.32 3.37
N TYR A 64 15.75 3.46 4.65
CA TYR A 64 16.86 4.28 5.09
C TYR A 64 17.94 3.43 5.76
N ALA A 65 19.19 3.65 5.36
CA ALA A 65 20.35 3.05 6.00
C ALA A 65 20.38 3.45 7.49
N GLN A 66 20.62 2.46 8.34
CA GLN A 66 20.83 2.67 9.77
C GLN A 66 22.21 2.16 10.15
N GLN A 67 22.83 2.86 11.10
CA GLN A 67 24.09 2.44 11.71
C GLN A 67 23.91 2.34 13.22
N ASP A 68 24.63 1.43 13.87
CA ASP A 68 24.74 1.40 15.32
C ASP A 68 25.73 2.48 15.82
N ARG A 69 25.91 2.57 17.15
CA ARG A 69 26.85 3.54 17.75
C ARG A 69 28.31 3.33 17.33
N ARG A 70 28.64 2.21 16.70
CA ARG A 70 29.98 1.85 16.21
C ARG A 70 30.10 2.04 14.70
N GLY A 71 29.11 2.67 14.05
CA GLY A 71 29.07 2.87 12.60
C GLY A 71 28.77 1.60 11.80
N ARG A 72 28.39 0.48 12.44
CA ARG A 72 28.10 -0.76 11.73
C ARG A 72 26.70 -0.72 11.14
N PRO A 73 26.50 -1.19 9.90
CA PRO A 73 25.17 -1.29 9.31
C PRO A 73 24.20 -2.08 10.19
N ARG A 74 22.98 -1.59 10.32
CA ARG A 74 21.84 -2.28 10.94
C ARG A 74 20.79 -2.58 9.87
N SER A 75 19.77 -3.35 10.25
CA SER A 75 18.55 -3.50 9.45
C SER A 75 18.04 -2.11 9.02
N PRO A 76 17.71 -1.90 7.74
CA PRO A 76 17.22 -0.62 7.26
C PRO A 76 15.96 -0.17 8.00
N HIS A 77 15.81 1.15 8.18
CA HIS A 77 14.57 1.73 8.64
C HIS A 77 13.54 1.72 7.51
N TRP A 78 12.31 1.30 7.81
CA TRP A 78 11.20 1.31 6.87
C TRP A 78 10.27 2.47 7.20
N ALA A 79 9.82 3.15 6.15
CA ALA A 79 8.74 4.13 6.23
C ALA A 79 7.76 3.88 5.09
N LEU A 80 6.47 3.98 5.38
CA LEU A 80 5.44 4.05 4.35
C LEU A 80 5.49 5.45 3.73
N VAL A 81 5.52 5.53 2.40
CA VAL A 81 5.55 6.80 1.68
C VAL A 81 4.39 6.89 0.71
N ALA A 82 3.83 8.08 0.59
CA ALA A 82 2.72 8.33 -0.31
C ALA A 82 2.85 9.68 -1.01
N HIS A 83 2.56 9.70 -2.31
CA HIS A 83 2.48 10.95 -3.07
C HIS A 83 1.64 10.77 -4.34
N ARG A 84 1.04 11.84 -4.87
CA ARG A 84 0.10 11.76 -6.01
C ARG A 84 0.78 11.40 -7.33
N THR A 85 2.03 11.83 -7.53
CA THR A 85 2.67 11.75 -8.85
C THR A 85 3.98 10.96 -8.84
N ASN A 86 4.93 11.33 -7.99
CA ASN A 86 6.23 10.65 -7.85
C ASN A 86 6.84 10.85 -6.45
N TYR A 87 7.82 10.02 -6.08
CA TYR A 87 8.48 10.09 -4.77
C TYR A 87 9.62 11.10 -4.67
N ALA A 88 9.95 11.82 -5.75
CA ALA A 88 10.93 12.90 -5.75
C ALA A 88 10.31 14.27 -5.46
N ALA A 89 8.98 14.34 -5.30
CA ALA A 89 8.25 15.56 -4.99
C ALA A 89 8.64 16.16 -3.63
N PRO A 90 8.47 17.49 -3.44
CA PRO A 90 8.83 18.15 -2.20
C PRO A 90 7.88 17.86 -1.03
N ASP A 91 6.72 17.27 -1.30
CA ASP A 91 5.60 17.08 -0.37
C ASP A 91 5.19 15.60 -0.26
N VAL A 92 6.16 14.70 -0.23
CA VAL A 92 5.89 13.27 0.01
C VAL A 92 5.43 13.08 1.46
N GLN A 93 4.28 12.42 1.64
CA GLN A 93 3.84 11.99 2.95
C GLN A 93 4.70 10.80 3.39
N VAL A 94 5.33 10.90 4.56
CA VAL A 94 6.19 9.88 5.15
C VAL A 94 5.61 9.48 6.49
N PHE A 95 5.19 8.22 6.60
CA PHE A 95 4.66 7.63 7.81
C PHE A 95 5.61 6.56 8.34
N GLN A 96 5.94 6.64 9.62
CA GLN A 96 6.96 5.77 10.22
C GLN A 96 6.78 5.72 11.75
N ALA A 97 7.06 4.55 12.31
CA ALA A 97 7.26 4.36 13.74
C ALA A 97 8.77 4.39 14.04
N ARG A 98 9.18 5.15 15.06
CA ARG A 98 10.59 5.27 15.47
C ARG A 98 10.77 4.90 16.93
N PHE A 99 11.86 4.20 17.22
CA PHE A 99 12.29 3.98 18.60
C PHE A 99 13.14 5.16 19.06
N ARG A 100 12.68 5.87 20.09
CA ARG A 100 13.42 6.96 20.72
C ARG A 100 14.41 6.43 21.76
N ALA A 101 15.37 7.28 22.12
CA ALA A 101 16.37 6.95 23.13
C ALA A 101 15.78 6.74 24.54
N ASP A 102 14.61 7.31 24.81
CA ASP A 102 13.81 7.13 26.03
C ASP A 102 13.08 5.77 26.09
N THR A 103 13.44 4.84 25.21
CA THR A 103 12.85 3.48 25.08
C THR A 103 11.39 3.45 24.63
N GLN A 104 10.88 4.55 24.06
CA GLN A 104 9.51 4.61 23.56
C GLN A 104 9.43 4.56 22.04
N TRP A 105 8.41 3.85 21.55
CA TRP A 105 8.01 3.92 20.14
C TRP A 105 7.10 5.12 19.92
N VAL A 106 7.39 5.91 18.88
CA VAL A 106 6.59 7.09 18.52
C VAL A 106 6.27 7.11 17.03
N LEU A 107 5.14 7.71 16.69
CA LEU A 107 4.81 8.05 15.30
C LEU A 107 5.56 9.33 14.89
N ALA A 108 6.20 9.32 13.73
CA ALA A 108 6.93 10.47 13.19
C ALA A 108 6.46 10.80 11.76
N HIS A 109 5.15 11.04 11.63
CA HIS A 109 4.50 11.36 10.36
C HIS A 109 4.83 12.78 9.92
N ARG A 110 5.17 12.95 8.65
CA ARG A 110 5.62 14.24 8.12
C ARG A 110 5.38 14.33 6.61
N THR A 111 5.21 15.54 6.11
CA THR A 111 5.16 15.82 4.67
C THR A 111 6.45 16.55 4.30
N VAL A 112 7.36 15.87 3.62
CA VAL A 112 8.72 16.37 3.36
C VAL A 112 9.28 15.82 2.04
N PRO A 113 10.29 16.46 1.44
CA PRO A 113 11.02 15.88 0.33
C PRO A 113 11.78 14.64 0.82
N LEU A 114 11.64 13.47 0.16
CA LEU A 114 12.40 12.28 0.57
C LEU A 114 13.92 12.49 0.48
N LEU A 115 14.34 13.23 -0.55
CA LEU A 115 15.74 13.57 -0.81
C LEU A 115 16.34 14.50 0.23
N SER A 116 15.55 15.10 1.14
CA SER A 116 16.09 15.83 2.30
C SER A 116 16.98 14.96 3.19
N ASN A 117 16.80 13.62 3.15
CA ASN A 117 17.62 12.65 3.85
C ASN A 117 18.42 11.76 2.87
N ALA A 118 18.82 12.30 1.71
CA ALA A 118 19.44 11.55 0.62
C ALA A 118 20.65 10.70 1.03
N SER A 119 21.46 11.15 1.99
CA SER A 119 22.64 10.40 2.46
C SER A 119 22.28 9.07 3.15
N SER A 120 21.05 8.92 3.63
CA SER A 120 20.56 7.70 4.26
C SER A 120 19.52 6.97 3.41
N LEU A 121 18.87 7.62 2.45
CA LEU A 121 17.86 6.99 1.61
C LEU A 121 18.50 5.97 0.66
N MET A 122 18.18 4.69 0.86
CA MET A 122 18.64 3.60 -0.01
C MET A 122 17.78 3.48 -1.27
N GLY A 123 16.48 3.77 -1.15
CA GLY A 123 15.54 3.71 -2.27
C GLY A 123 14.09 3.64 -1.80
N VAL A 124 13.19 3.58 -2.79
CA VAL A 124 11.75 3.39 -2.57
C VAL A 124 11.27 2.21 -3.40
N ILE A 125 10.61 1.25 -2.77
CA ILE A 125 9.88 0.20 -3.47
C ILE A 125 8.45 0.69 -3.66
N HIS A 126 8.03 0.87 -4.90
CA HIS A 126 6.63 1.14 -5.21
C HIS A 126 5.79 -0.11 -4.94
N ILE A 127 4.70 0.04 -4.19
CA ILE A 127 3.80 -1.06 -3.82
C ILE A 127 2.59 -1.07 -4.75
N ALA A 128 1.88 0.06 -4.84
CA ALA A 128 0.64 0.17 -5.59
C ALA A 128 0.26 1.63 -5.85
N ASP A 129 -0.54 1.83 -6.90
CA ASP A 129 -1.35 3.03 -7.08
C ASP A 129 -2.72 2.76 -6.44
N VAL A 130 -3.05 3.50 -5.38
CA VAL A 130 -4.27 3.29 -4.58
C VAL A 130 -5.27 4.41 -4.78
N ASN A 131 -6.55 4.07 -4.71
CA ASN A 131 -7.64 5.01 -4.90
C ASN A 131 -8.16 5.57 -3.57
N ILE A 132 -7.33 6.36 -2.90
CA ILE A 132 -7.61 6.95 -1.58
C ILE A 132 -7.01 8.35 -1.51
N SER A 133 -7.71 9.28 -0.87
CA SER A 133 -7.17 10.63 -0.71
C SER A 133 -6.03 10.67 0.33
N PRO A 134 -5.07 11.61 0.20
CA PRO A 134 -3.99 11.77 1.17
C PRO A 134 -4.45 11.93 2.64
N GLY A 135 -5.59 12.61 2.86
CA GLY A 135 -6.13 12.85 4.20
C GLY A 135 -6.80 11.61 4.80
N VAL A 136 -7.46 10.80 3.98
CA VAL A 136 -8.02 9.51 4.42
C VAL A 136 -6.88 8.53 4.73
N LEU A 137 -5.83 8.50 3.91
CA LEU A 137 -4.63 7.71 4.22
C LEU A 137 -3.98 8.16 5.54
N ASP A 138 -3.75 9.46 5.76
CA ASP A 138 -3.16 9.94 7.02
C ASP A 138 -4.01 9.57 8.24
N SER A 139 -5.33 9.76 8.15
CA SER A 139 -6.27 9.38 9.22
C SER A 139 -6.24 7.88 9.50
N PHE A 140 -6.24 7.06 8.44
CA PHE A 140 -6.14 5.61 8.54
C PHE A 140 -4.83 5.20 9.22
N VAL A 141 -3.69 5.72 8.77
CA VAL A 141 -2.36 5.35 9.28
C VAL A 141 -2.17 5.79 10.74
N ARG A 142 -2.76 6.93 11.14
CA ARG A 142 -2.72 7.41 12.54
C ARG A 142 -3.52 6.57 13.51
N SER A 143 -4.45 5.74 13.04
CA SER A 143 -5.19 4.82 13.91
C SER A 143 -4.32 3.71 14.50
N PHE A 144 -3.13 3.46 13.94
CA PHE A 144 -2.22 2.42 14.41
C PHE A 144 -1.21 2.97 15.44
N PRO A 145 -1.13 2.38 16.65
CA PRO A 145 -0.14 2.78 17.63
C PRO A 145 1.28 2.46 17.13
N ALA A 146 2.26 3.26 17.55
CA ALA A 146 3.67 3.03 17.22
C ALA A 146 4.27 1.80 17.91
N SER A 147 3.76 1.48 19.10
CA SER A 147 4.23 0.36 19.93
C SER A 147 3.63 -0.98 19.49
N LYS A 148 4.31 -2.07 19.88
CA LYS A 148 3.73 -3.41 19.85
C LYS A 148 2.48 -3.46 20.71
N ASN A 149 1.48 -4.16 20.22
CA ASN A 149 0.27 -4.58 20.92
C ASN A 149 -0.09 -6.00 20.40
N ASP A 150 -1.26 -6.51 20.73
CA ASP A 150 -1.70 -7.86 20.34
C ASP A 150 -2.02 -8.01 18.83
N ASP A 151 -1.85 -6.94 18.05
CA ASP A 151 -2.11 -6.89 16.61
C ASP A 151 -0.80 -6.84 15.81
N ASP A 152 -0.07 -7.95 15.69
CA ASP A 152 1.19 -8.01 14.94
C ASP A 152 1.11 -9.01 13.76
N PRO A 153 0.57 -8.60 12.60
CA PRO A 153 0.46 -9.46 11.43
C PRO A 153 1.82 -9.75 10.76
N SER A 154 2.93 -9.20 11.26
CA SER A 154 4.26 -9.45 10.68
C SER A 154 4.86 -10.80 11.10
N GLY A 155 4.34 -11.42 12.16
CA GLY A 155 4.88 -12.69 12.69
C GLY A 155 6.30 -12.61 13.25
N ASN A 156 6.90 -11.42 13.32
CA ASN A 156 8.25 -11.23 13.82
C ASN A 156 8.28 -11.24 15.36
N ILE A 157 9.33 -11.85 15.93
CA ILE A 157 9.50 -11.96 17.39
C ILE A 157 9.73 -10.58 18.02
N VAL A 158 10.58 -9.77 17.38
CA VAL A 158 10.97 -8.44 17.85
C VAL A 158 10.18 -7.39 17.08
N TRP A 159 9.66 -6.39 17.80
CA TRP A 159 8.96 -5.27 17.20
C TRP A 159 9.95 -4.23 16.66
N ASP A 160 9.81 -3.89 15.39
CA ASP A 160 10.54 -2.80 14.76
C ASP A 160 9.67 -1.96 13.79
N CYS A 161 10.29 -1.00 13.09
CA CYS A 161 9.60 -0.15 12.13
C CYS A 161 9.04 -0.91 10.92
N SER A 162 9.65 -2.02 10.53
CA SER A 162 9.15 -2.87 9.46
C SER A 162 7.87 -3.59 9.89
N ASN A 163 7.77 -4.07 11.14
CA ASN A 163 6.54 -4.64 11.68
C ASN A 163 5.38 -3.64 11.58
N TRP A 164 5.63 -2.38 11.96
CA TRP A 164 4.61 -1.34 11.89
C TRP A 164 4.16 -1.06 10.45
N VAL A 165 5.09 -0.99 9.49
CA VAL A 165 4.73 -0.83 8.06
C VAL A 165 3.93 -2.05 7.56
N ILE A 166 4.33 -3.26 7.92
CA ILE A 166 3.60 -4.50 7.56
C ILE A 166 2.19 -4.48 8.14
N ARG A 167 2.02 -4.04 9.40
CA ARG A 167 0.69 -3.84 10.02
C ARG A 167 -0.19 -2.93 9.16
N VAL A 168 0.31 -1.75 8.80
CA VAL A 168 -0.46 -0.81 7.97
C VAL A 168 -0.84 -1.42 6.62
N LEU A 169 0.10 -2.08 5.93
CA LEU A 169 -0.17 -2.72 4.63
C LEU A 169 -1.18 -3.88 4.73
N HIS A 170 -1.09 -4.68 5.78
CA HIS A 170 -2.05 -5.75 6.05
C HIS A 170 -3.48 -5.20 6.13
N TYR A 171 -3.70 -4.12 6.89
CA TYR A 171 -5.03 -3.56 7.01
C TYR A 171 -5.50 -2.79 5.78
N LEU A 172 -4.61 -2.14 5.02
CA LEU A 172 -4.98 -1.59 3.71
C LEU A 172 -5.44 -2.69 2.75
N THR A 173 -4.83 -3.88 2.82
CA THR A 173 -5.25 -5.05 2.05
C THR A 173 -6.62 -5.55 2.50
N ASN A 174 -6.84 -5.70 3.81
CA ASN A 174 -8.11 -6.17 4.37
C ASN A 174 -9.29 -5.21 4.08
N GLN A 175 -9.01 -3.92 3.90
CA GLN A 175 -9.99 -2.91 3.50
C GLN A 175 -10.17 -2.80 1.97
N ASN A 176 -9.55 -3.68 1.18
CA ASN A 176 -9.53 -3.65 -0.28
C ASN A 176 -9.01 -2.33 -0.88
N VAL A 177 -8.19 -1.58 -0.13
CA VAL A 177 -7.56 -0.34 -0.62
C VAL A 177 -6.37 -0.67 -1.53
N LEU A 178 -5.67 -1.76 -1.23
CA LEU A 178 -4.55 -2.26 -2.04
C LEU A 178 -4.69 -3.77 -2.25
N SER A 179 -4.17 -4.26 -3.36
CA SER A 179 -4.04 -5.69 -3.65
C SER A 179 -2.56 -6.03 -3.74
N LEU A 180 -2.07 -6.82 -2.79
CA LEU A 180 -0.72 -7.38 -2.88
C LEU A 180 -0.76 -8.62 -3.79
N PRO A 181 0.27 -8.84 -4.62
CA PRO A 181 0.32 -10.00 -5.51
C PRO A 181 0.33 -11.34 -4.76
N TRP A 182 0.61 -11.35 -3.46
CA TRP A 182 0.63 -12.53 -2.60
C TRP A 182 -0.12 -12.23 -1.30
N ARG A 183 -0.95 -13.18 -0.84
CA ARG A 183 -1.52 -13.09 0.51
C ARG A 183 -0.42 -13.44 1.50
N ILE A 184 -0.30 -12.66 2.57
CA ILE A 184 0.73 -12.85 3.60
C ILE A 184 0.70 -14.29 4.17
N ASN A 185 -0.50 -14.85 4.35
CA ASN A 185 -0.67 -16.23 4.82
C ASN A 185 -0.06 -17.29 3.89
N ASP A 186 -0.03 -17.04 2.58
CA ASP A 186 0.51 -17.97 1.59
C ASP A 186 2.05 -17.96 1.61
N PHE A 187 2.67 -16.88 2.09
CA PHE A 187 4.13 -16.77 2.16
C PHE A 187 4.71 -17.71 3.23
N TYR A 188 4.13 -17.72 4.43
CA TYR A 188 4.64 -18.53 5.55
C TYR A 188 4.33 -20.03 5.44
N GLN A 189 3.36 -20.42 4.61
CA GLN A 189 3.04 -21.84 4.38
C GLN A 189 4.01 -22.53 3.41
N ASN A 190 4.85 -21.77 2.70
CA ASN A 190 5.76 -22.27 1.67
C ASN A 190 7.25 -22.18 2.08
N ILE A 191 7.54 -21.96 3.37
CA ILE A 191 8.90 -21.92 3.94
C ILE A 191 9.02 -23.06 4.95
#